data_AF-A0A957V3F3-F1
#
_entry.id   AF-A0A957V3F3-F1
#
_cell.length_a   1.000
_cell.length_b   1.000
_cell.length_c   1.000
_cell.angle_alpha   90.00
_cell.angle_beta   90.00
_cell.angle_gamma   90.00
#
_symmetry.space_group_name_H-M   'P 1'
#
loop_
_entity.id
_entity.type
_entity.pdbx_description
1 polymer ?
#
loop_
_entity_poly.entity_id
_entity_poly.type
_entity_poly.pdbx_seq_one_letter_code
_entity_poly.pdbx_strand_id
1 'polypeptide(L)'
;ILVGLLFGAEALGGFLAGLIVSGQLLAVYMANAGGAWDNAKKVIEDEPREPNKNLGKNSERHKAAVVGDTVGDPLKDTAGPALNPMIKVVNLVSVIIAPIVVTFSTINFGVIVSSLVLLALLVWAVWKSKHEVMTEVEVSAMPAMAAVNGNPAVKPAAKPAAKPAQKNPSKKR
;
A
#
# COMPACT_ATOMS: atom_id res chain seq x y z
N ILE A 1 -19.80 5.19 12.09
CA ILE A 1 -20.53 6.49 12.09
C ILE A 1 -21.75 6.42 11.19
N LEU A 2 -21.60 6.38 9.85
CA LEU A 2 -22.73 6.33 8.91
C LEU A 2 -23.72 5.19 9.21
N VAL A 3 -23.21 3.98 9.47
CA VAL A 3 -24.04 2.81 9.81
C VAL A 3 -24.94 3.09 11.02
N GLY A 4 -24.37 3.64 12.10
CA GLY A 4 -25.13 3.95 13.31
C GLY A 4 -26.16 5.06 13.11
N LEU A 5 -25.80 6.16 12.43
CA LEU A 5 -26.70 7.30 12.23
C LEU A 5 -27.86 7.00 11.27
N LEU A 6 -27.65 6.12 10.28
CA LEU A 6 -28.67 5.80 9.27
C LEU A 6 -29.54 4.59 9.64
N PHE A 7 -28.95 3.59 10.31
CA PHE A 7 -29.62 2.30 10.53
C PHE A 7 -29.82 1.95 12.02
N GLY A 8 -29.38 2.82 12.94
CA GLY A 8 -29.58 2.64 14.37
C GLY A 8 -28.53 1.76 15.05
N ALA A 9 -28.74 1.53 16.34
CA ALA A 9 -27.78 0.84 17.22
C ALA A 9 -27.73 -0.67 16.96
N GLU A 10 -28.86 -1.28 16.61
CA GLU A 10 -28.99 -2.71 16.30
C GLU A 10 -28.19 -3.08 15.06
N ALA A 11 -28.32 -2.28 13.99
CA ALA A 11 -27.55 -2.46 12.76
C ALA A 11 -26.05 -2.22 12.99
N LEU A 12 -25.69 -1.23 13.82
CA LEU A 12 -24.31 -1.00 14.23
C LEU A 12 -23.74 -2.22 14.99
N GLY A 13 -24.51 -2.81 15.90
CA GLY A 13 -24.14 -4.03 16.62
C GLY A 13 -23.90 -5.22 15.69
N GLY A 14 -24.81 -5.45 14.75
CA GLY A 14 -24.66 -6.50 13.73
C GLY A 14 -23.44 -6.29 12.83
N PHE A 15 -23.18 -5.05 12.42
CA PHE A 15 -21.99 -4.68 11.64
C PHE A 15 -20.70 -4.98 12.41
N LEU A 16 -20.62 -4.62 13.69
CA LEU A 16 -19.44 -4.89 14.52
C LEU A 16 -19.22 -6.39 14.72
N ALA A 17 -20.27 -7.14 15.02
CA ALA A 17 -20.18 -8.59 15.17
C ALA A 17 -19.63 -9.25 13.89
N GLY A 18 -20.16 -8.86 12.73
CA GLY A 18 -19.66 -9.33 11.43
C GLY A 18 -18.19 -8.97 11.20
N LEU A 19 -17.83 -7.70 11.40
CA LEU A 19 -16.47 -7.20 11.21
C LEU A 19 -15.45 -7.92 12.10
N ILE A 20 -15.79 -8.19 13.36
CA ILE A 20 -14.90 -8.89 14.30
C ILE A 20 -14.67 -10.32 13.83
N VAL A 21 -15.74 -11.06 13.52
CA VAL A 21 -15.62 -12.47 13.12
C VAL A 21 -14.86 -12.60 11.80
N SER A 22 -15.25 -11.84 10.77
CA SER A 22 -14.57 -11.89 9.48
C SER A 22 -13.13 -11.39 9.56
N GLY A 23 -12.90 -10.29 10.29
CA GLY A 23 -11.58 -9.68 10.43
C GLY A 23 -10.61 -10.56 11.21
N GLN A 24 -11.06 -11.19 12.29
CA GLN A 24 -10.23 -12.09 13.10
C GLN A 24 -9.83 -13.35 12.32
N LEU A 25 -10.77 -13.96 11.60
CA LEU A 25 -10.48 -15.13 10.76
C LEU A 25 -9.49 -14.76 9.64
N LEU A 26 -9.65 -13.59 9.03
CA LEU A 26 -8.74 -13.10 8.00
C LEU A 26 -7.33 -12.82 8.55
N ALA A 27 -7.21 -12.23 9.73
CA ALA A 27 -5.92 -11.97 10.38
C ALA A 27 -5.14 -13.26 10.64
N VAL A 28 -5.82 -14.29 11.16
CA VAL A 28 -5.22 -15.62 11.39
C VAL A 28 -4.82 -16.27 10.08
N TYR A 29 -5.68 -16.19 9.05
CA TYR A 29 -5.35 -16.71 7.73
C TYR A 29 -4.08 -16.08 7.15
N MET A 30 -3.96 -14.74 7.18
CA MET A 30 -2.82 -14.02 6.63
C MET A 30 -1.51 -14.38 7.35
N ALA A 31 -1.55 -14.46 8.69
CA ALA A 31 -0.39 -14.84 9.50
C ALA A 31 0.06 -16.29 9.20
N ASN A 32 -0.89 -17.22 9.14
CA ASN A 32 -0.58 -18.63 8.91
C ASN A 32 -0.12 -18.90 7.47
N ALA A 33 -0.78 -18.30 6.48
CA ALA A 33 -0.43 -18.48 5.07
C ALA A 33 0.96 -17.92 4.76
N GLY A 34 1.25 -16.68 5.18
CA GLY A 34 2.57 -16.08 4.95
C GLY A 34 3.68 -16.79 5.74
N GLY A 35 3.42 -17.21 6.98
CA GLY A 35 4.37 -18.02 7.75
C GLY A 35 4.64 -19.41 7.14
N ALA A 36 3.61 -20.04 6.57
CA ALA A 36 3.76 -21.32 5.88
C ALA A 36 4.63 -21.19 4.62
N TRP A 37 4.45 -20.14 3.82
CA TRP A 37 5.29 -19.90 2.64
C TRP A 37 6.75 -19.59 3.00
N ASP A 38 7.00 -18.79 4.04
CA ASP A 38 8.38 -18.54 4.52
C ASP A 38 9.05 -19.82 5.03
N ASN A 39 8.32 -20.62 5.83
CA ASN A 39 8.83 -21.88 6.34
C ASN A 39 9.07 -22.90 5.22
N ALA A 40 8.20 -22.97 4.21
CA ALA A 40 8.40 -23.84 3.06
C ALA A 40 9.66 -23.45 2.26
N LYS A 41 9.89 -22.14 2.07
CA LYS A 41 11.12 -21.62 1.46
C LYS A 41 12.34 -22.04 2.28
N LYS A 42 12.33 -21.83 3.60
CA LYS A 42 13.43 -22.23 4.50
C LYS A 42 13.73 -23.73 4.46
N VAL A 43 12.72 -24.59 4.43
CA VAL A 43 12.91 -26.05 4.29
C VAL A 43 13.64 -26.39 2.99
N ILE A 44 13.28 -25.75 1.87
CA ILE A 44 13.98 -25.96 0.58
C ILE A 44 15.41 -25.39 0.62
N GLU A 45 15.63 -24.32 1.38
CA GLU A 45 16.96 -23.73 1.54
C GLU A 45 17.93 -24.60 2.33
N ASP A 46 17.42 -25.43 3.24
CA ASP A 46 18.17 -26.37 4.07
C ASP A 46 18.50 -27.69 3.33
N GLU A 47 17.85 -27.96 2.19
CA GLU A 47 18.12 -29.14 1.36
C GLU A 47 19.49 -29.06 0.66
N PRO A 48 20.12 -30.21 0.36
CA PRO A 48 21.34 -30.27 -0.45
C PRO A 48 21.15 -29.57 -1.81
N ARG A 49 22.14 -28.77 -2.21
CA ARG A 49 22.14 -28.05 -3.49
C ARG A 49 22.38 -29.01 -4.67
N GLU A 50 21.31 -29.63 -5.16
CA GLU A 50 21.31 -30.49 -6.34
C GLU A 50 20.31 -29.97 -7.39
N PRO A 51 20.70 -28.99 -8.23
CA PRO A 51 19.80 -28.36 -9.21
C PRO A 51 19.19 -29.36 -10.21
N ASN A 52 19.96 -30.39 -10.60
CA ASN A 52 19.53 -31.44 -11.53
C ASN A 52 18.39 -32.31 -10.97
N LYS A 53 18.21 -32.34 -9.64
CA LYS A 53 17.11 -33.05 -8.97
C LYS A 53 16.06 -32.08 -8.42
N ASN A 54 16.15 -30.79 -8.76
CA ASN A 54 15.26 -29.73 -8.28
C ASN A 54 15.26 -29.56 -6.74
N LEU A 55 16.44 -29.71 -6.11
CA LEU A 55 16.63 -29.62 -4.66
C LEU A 55 17.53 -28.44 -4.28
N GLY A 56 17.31 -27.91 -3.08
CA GLY A 56 18.17 -26.87 -2.52
C GLY A 56 18.06 -25.52 -3.24
N LYS A 57 18.91 -24.57 -2.82
CA LYS A 57 18.95 -23.21 -3.38
C LYS A 57 19.26 -23.21 -4.89
N ASN A 58 18.69 -22.24 -5.59
CA ASN A 58 18.76 -22.03 -7.06
C ASN A 58 18.03 -23.07 -7.94
N SER A 59 17.36 -24.06 -7.34
CA SER A 59 16.44 -24.95 -8.05
C SER A 59 15.16 -24.22 -8.50
N GLU A 60 14.39 -24.80 -9.43
CA GLU A 60 13.10 -24.23 -9.83
C GLU A 60 12.10 -24.23 -8.67
N ARG A 61 12.12 -25.28 -7.84
CA ARG A 61 11.34 -25.37 -6.60
C ARG A 61 11.66 -24.24 -5.64
N HIS A 62 12.95 -23.91 -5.47
CA HIS A 62 13.36 -22.78 -4.64
C HIS A 62 12.84 -21.44 -5.19
N LYS A 63 12.94 -21.21 -6.50
CA LYS A 63 12.39 -19.98 -7.13
C LYS A 63 10.89 -19.84 -6.90
N ALA A 64 10.13 -20.93 -7.04
CA ALA A 64 8.69 -20.92 -6.77
C ALA A 64 8.37 -20.61 -5.30
N ALA A 65 9.14 -21.16 -4.36
CA ALA A 65 8.98 -20.87 -2.93
C ALA A 65 9.35 -19.41 -2.57
N VAL A 66 10.36 -18.83 -3.23
CA VAL A 66 10.69 -17.40 -3.08
C VAL A 66 9.51 -16.53 -3.55
N VAL A 67 8.88 -16.84 -4.69
CA VAL A 67 7.68 -16.10 -5.13
C VAL A 67 6.56 -16.22 -4.09
N GLY A 68 6.32 -17.42 -3.55
CA GLY A 68 5.33 -17.62 -2.48
C GLY A 68 5.60 -16.77 -1.24
N ASP A 69 6.85 -16.71 -0.79
CA ASP A 69 7.24 -15.87 0.35
C ASP A 69 7.11 -14.37 0.06
N THR A 70 7.46 -13.91 -1.15
CA THR A 70 7.28 -12.49 -1.53
C THR A 70 5.81 -12.04 -1.54
N VAL A 71 4.89 -12.96 -1.85
CA VAL A 71 3.43 -12.71 -1.72
C VAL A 71 3.00 -12.80 -0.25
N GLY A 72 3.65 -13.65 0.54
CA GLY A 72 3.38 -13.87 1.95
C GLY A 72 3.86 -12.76 2.89
N ASP A 73 4.94 -12.04 2.56
CA ASP A 73 5.54 -11.00 3.41
C ASP A 73 4.54 -9.86 3.71
N PRO A 74 3.85 -9.26 2.73
CA PRO A 74 2.82 -8.26 3.02
C PRO A 74 1.67 -8.81 3.88
N LEU A 75 1.35 -10.10 3.75
CA LEU A 75 0.26 -10.73 4.50
C LEU A 75 0.65 -10.96 5.97
N LYS A 76 1.83 -11.52 6.25
CA LYS A 76 2.24 -11.87 7.62
C LYS A 76 2.84 -10.71 8.40
N ASP A 77 3.51 -9.76 7.72
CA ASP A 77 4.26 -8.68 8.41
C ASP A 77 3.53 -7.34 8.41
N THR A 78 2.58 -7.14 7.49
CA THR A 78 1.86 -5.86 7.37
C THR A 78 0.35 -6.03 7.60
N ALA A 79 -0.35 -6.71 6.70
CA ALA A 79 -1.81 -6.76 6.71
C ALA A 79 -2.37 -7.55 7.90
N GLY A 80 -1.85 -8.76 8.15
CA GLY A 80 -2.29 -9.62 9.24
C GLY A 80 -2.17 -8.95 10.62
N PRO A 81 -0.99 -8.45 11.01
CA PRO A 81 -0.82 -7.73 12.27
C PRO A 81 -1.64 -6.43 12.37
N ALA A 82 -1.88 -5.74 11.24
CA ALA A 82 -2.65 -4.49 11.22
C ALA A 82 -4.16 -4.68 11.47
N LEU A 83 -4.71 -5.87 11.23
CA LEU A 83 -6.14 -6.14 11.45
C LEU A 83 -6.52 -6.10 12.93
N ASN A 84 -5.65 -6.55 13.85
CA ASN A 84 -5.94 -6.55 15.29
C ASN A 84 -6.16 -5.13 15.87
N PRO A 85 -5.26 -4.16 15.64
CA PRO A 85 -5.50 -2.76 16.00
C PRO A 85 -6.70 -2.14 15.27
N MET A 86 -6.90 -2.46 13.99
CA MET A 86 -8.02 -1.92 13.20
C MET A 86 -9.37 -2.29 13.82
N ILE A 87 -9.58 -3.57 14.16
CA ILE A 87 -10.80 -4.04 14.84
C ILE A 87 -11.00 -3.31 16.17
N LYS A 88 -9.92 -3.16 16.96
CA LYS A 88 -9.97 -2.45 18.24
C LYS A 88 -10.41 -1.00 18.09
N VAL A 89 -9.85 -0.27 17.11
CA VAL A 89 -10.19 1.13 16.87
C VAL A 89 -11.63 1.28 16.38
N VAL A 90 -12.09 0.42 15.46
CA VAL A 90 -13.47 0.47 14.97
C VAL A 90 -14.47 0.19 16.10
N ASN A 91 -14.19 -0.79 16.95
CA ASN A 91 -15.01 -1.10 18.12
C ASN A 91 -15.03 0.08 19.11
N LEU A 92 -13.86 0.65 19.44
CA LEU A 92 -13.75 1.78 20.35
C LEU A 92 -14.54 3.00 19.85
N VAL A 93 -14.34 3.40 18.59
CA VAL A 93 -15.04 4.52 17.97
C VAL A 93 -16.55 4.27 17.98
N SER A 94 -16.97 3.02 17.74
CA SER A 94 -18.39 2.66 17.72
C SER A 94 -19.06 2.79 19.08
N VAL A 95 -18.35 2.43 20.17
CA VAL A 95 -18.84 2.64 21.54
C VAL A 95 -18.91 4.12 21.88
N ILE A 96 -17.92 4.92 21.48
CA ILE A 96 -17.89 6.37 21.72
C ILE A 96 -19.09 7.07 21.07
N ILE A 97 -19.47 6.66 19.86
CA ILE A 97 -20.60 7.28 19.14
C ILE A 97 -21.96 6.68 19.52
N ALA A 98 -22.00 5.55 20.24
CA ALA A 98 -23.26 4.86 20.56
C ALA A 98 -24.30 5.76 21.27
N PRO A 99 -23.95 6.62 22.24
CA PRO A 99 -24.91 7.52 22.85
C PRO A 99 -25.54 8.49 21.84
N ILE A 100 -24.74 9.03 20.90
CA ILE A 100 -25.20 9.92 19.84
C ILE A 100 -26.17 9.18 18.92
N VAL A 101 -25.86 7.94 18.55
CA VAL A 101 -26.72 7.10 17.71
C VAL A 101 -28.09 6.86 18.37
N VAL A 102 -28.11 6.60 19.68
CA VAL A 102 -29.37 6.38 20.40
C VAL A 102 -30.17 7.68 20.55
N THR A 103 -29.52 8.81 20.82
CA THR A 103 -30.19 10.12 20.94
C THR A 103 -30.78 10.60 19.61
N PHE A 104 -30.07 10.36 18.49
CA PHE A 104 -30.48 10.80 17.15
C PHE A 104 -31.08 9.65 16.30
N SER A 105 -31.72 8.68 16.95
CA SER A 105 -32.31 7.49 16.29
C SER A 105 -33.47 7.80 15.33
N THR A 106 -34.08 8.99 15.45
CA THR A 106 -35.13 9.43 14.52
C THR A 106 -34.54 10.07 13.27
N ILE A 107 -35.02 9.64 12.09
CA ILE A 107 -34.64 10.22 10.80
C ILE A 107 -35.24 11.63 10.68
N ASN A 108 -34.54 12.59 11.25
CA ASN A 108 -34.83 14.01 11.17
C ASN A 108 -34.07 14.62 10.00
N PHE A 109 -34.53 15.79 9.54
CA PHE A 109 -33.85 16.55 8.49
C PHE A 109 -32.35 16.76 8.78
N GLY A 110 -31.99 17.04 10.04
CA GLY A 110 -30.59 17.18 10.46
C GLY A 110 -29.76 15.89 10.31
N VAL A 111 -30.33 14.71 10.56
CA VAL A 111 -29.65 13.42 10.39
C VAL A 111 -29.45 13.10 8.92
N ILE A 112 -30.44 13.39 8.08
CA ILE A 112 -30.33 13.22 6.63
C ILE A 112 -29.22 14.13 6.07
N VAL A 113 -29.25 15.43 6.40
CA VAL A 113 -28.28 16.41 5.90
C VAL A 113 -26.86 16.04 6.36
N SER A 114 -26.66 15.73 7.65
CA SER A 114 -25.35 15.33 8.18
C SER A 114 -24.84 14.04 7.54
N SER A 115 -25.71 13.05 7.32
CA SER A 115 -25.34 11.79 6.65
C SER A 115 -24.95 12.01 5.18
N LEU A 116 -25.65 12.89 4.46
CA LEU A 116 -25.31 13.25 3.08
C LEU A 116 -23.97 13.98 3.01
N VAL A 117 -23.70 14.90 3.94
CA VAL A 117 -22.40 15.59 4.02
C VAL A 117 -21.28 14.58 4.28
N LEU A 118 -21.45 13.69 5.25
CA LEU A 118 -20.47 12.64 5.55
C LEU A 118 -20.26 11.69 4.37
N LEU A 119 -21.32 11.34 3.63
CA LEU A 119 -21.23 10.52 2.42
C LEU A 119 -20.49 11.26 1.30
N ALA A 120 -20.80 12.53 1.07
CA ALA A 120 -20.13 13.36 0.06
C ALA A 120 -18.63 13.54 0.37
N LEU A 121 -18.28 13.78 1.63
CA LEU A 121 -16.89 13.84 2.09
C LEU A 121 -16.17 12.50 1.87
N LEU A 122 -16.85 11.38 2.15
CA LEU A 122 -16.30 10.05 1.91
C LEU A 122 -16.04 9.81 0.41
N VAL A 123 -17.01 10.13 -0.44
CA VAL A 123 -16.86 10.01 -1.91
C VAL A 123 -15.74 10.90 -2.42
N TRP A 124 -15.68 12.15 -1.96
CA TRP A 124 -14.62 13.09 -2.31
C TRP A 124 -13.23 12.59 -1.88
N ALA A 125 -13.11 12.07 -0.65
CA ALA A 125 -11.85 11.53 -0.15
C ALA A 125 -11.38 10.32 -0.96
N VAL A 126 -12.29 9.40 -1.32
CA VAL A 126 -11.98 8.24 -2.17
C VAL A 126 -11.58 8.67 -3.58
N TRP A 127 -12.27 9.66 -4.16
CA TRP A 127 -11.93 10.19 -5.47
C TRP A 127 -10.55 10.86 -5.47
N LYS A 128 -10.25 11.68 -4.46
CA LYS A 128 -8.93 12.32 -4.30
C LYS A 128 -7.81 11.29 -4.17
N SER A 129 -8.02 10.26 -3.35
CA SER A 129 -7.05 9.18 -3.16
C SER A 129 -6.69 8.47 -4.48
N LYS A 130 -7.66 8.31 -5.39
CA LYS A 130 -7.42 7.71 -6.71
C LYS A 130 -6.53 8.60 -7.61
N HIS A 131 -6.60 9.91 -7.49
CA HIS A 131 -5.79 10.83 -8.32
C HIS A 131 -4.34 10.95 -7.84
N GLU A 132 -4.08 10.80 -6.55
CA GLU A 132 -2.72 10.85 -6.00
C GLU A 132 -1.90 9.61 -6.41
N VAL A 133 -2.52 8.42 -6.44
CA VAL A 133 -1.88 7.16 -6.86
C VAL A 133 -1.45 7.17 -8.34
N MET A 134 -2.25 7.76 -9.23
CA MET A 134 -1.91 7.81 -10.66
C MET A 134 -0.71 8.72 -10.94
N THR A 135 -0.56 9.79 -10.16
CA THR A 135 0.48 10.79 -10.36
C THR A 135 1.86 10.27 -9.96
N GLU A 136 1.98 9.49 -8.88
CA GLU A 136 3.27 8.89 -8.46
C GLU A 136 3.75 7.77 -9.40
N VAL A 137 2.83 6.97 -9.96
CA VAL A 137 3.17 5.91 -10.93
C VAL A 137 3.71 6.50 -12.23
N GLU A 138 3.14 7.61 -12.71
CA GLU A 138 3.59 8.29 -13.92
C GLU A 138 4.97 8.96 -13.74
N VAL A 139 5.21 9.58 -12.58
CA VAL A 139 6.49 10.25 -12.25
C VAL A 139 7.61 9.23 -11.95
N SER A 140 7.31 8.09 -11.32
CA SER A 140 8.29 7.02 -11.07
C SER A 140 8.67 6.25 -12.35
N ALA A 141 7.78 6.19 -13.34
CA ALA A 141 8.04 5.53 -14.63
C ALA A 141 8.90 6.38 -15.60
N MET A 142 8.97 7.71 -15.42
CA MET A 142 9.74 8.60 -16.29
C MET A 142 11.25 8.28 -16.41
N PRO A 143 12.00 7.97 -15.32
CA PRO A 143 13.41 7.58 -15.44
C PRO A 143 13.62 6.17 -16.00
N ALA A 144 12.63 5.26 -15.88
CA ALA A 144 12.73 3.88 -16.38
C ALA A 144 12.48 3.79 -17.90
N MET A 145 11.58 4.61 -18.44
CA MET A 145 11.26 4.63 -19.88
C MET A 145 12.37 5.30 -20.72
N ALA A 146 13.14 6.23 -20.15
CA ALA A 146 14.24 6.90 -20.83
C ALA A 146 15.50 6.02 -21.01
N ALA A 147 15.64 4.96 -20.20
CA ALA A 147 16.81 4.07 -20.24
C ALA A 147 16.67 2.89 -21.22
N VAL A 148 15.47 2.61 -21.74
CA VAL A 148 15.21 1.46 -22.63
C VAL A 148 15.34 1.82 -24.12
N ASN A 149 15.18 3.09 -24.50
CA ASN A 149 15.36 3.53 -25.89
C ASN A 149 16.76 4.09 -26.10
N GLY A 150 17.72 3.19 -26.28
CA GLY A 150 19.07 3.53 -26.73
C GLY A 150 19.05 4.27 -28.07
N ASN A 151 19.45 5.55 -28.06
CA ASN A 151 19.96 6.25 -29.22
C ASN A 151 21.41 6.70 -28.89
N PRO A 152 22.45 6.28 -29.64
CA PRO A 152 23.85 6.46 -29.24
C PRO A 152 24.41 7.86 -29.57
N ALA A 153 23.61 8.92 -29.47
CA ALA A 153 23.99 10.23 -29.99
C ALA A 153 23.68 11.42 -29.07
N VAL A 154 24.12 11.40 -27.81
CA VAL A 154 24.36 12.66 -27.08
C VAL A 154 25.56 12.46 -26.14
N LYS A 155 26.75 12.90 -26.56
CA LYS A 155 27.88 13.09 -25.65
C LYS A 155 27.51 14.17 -24.62
N PRO A 156 27.87 14.03 -23.33
CA PRO A 156 27.68 15.12 -22.37
C PRO A 156 28.54 16.31 -22.79
N ALA A 157 27.90 17.44 -23.08
CA ALA A 157 28.60 18.69 -23.34
C ALA A 157 29.41 19.08 -22.10
N ALA A 158 30.73 19.12 -22.25
CA ALA A 158 31.66 19.56 -21.23
C ALA A 158 31.38 21.03 -20.83
N LYS A 159 31.53 21.32 -19.53
CA LYS A 159 31.46 22.67 -18.95
C LYS A 159 32.28 23.68 -19.78
N PRO A 160 31.84 24.94 -19.95
CA PRO A 160 32.64 25.94 -20.64
C PRO A 160 33.87 26.29 -19.80
N ALA A 161 35.05 25.94 -20.29
CA ALA A 161 36.33 26.42 -19.79
C ALA A 161 36.53 27.89 -20.20
N ALA A 162 37.06 28.69 -19.28
CA ALA A 162 37.33 30.12 -19.44
C ALA A 162 38.23 30.42 -20.65
N LYS A 163 37.90 31.48 -21.40
CA LYS A 163 38.73 32.02 -22.50
C LYS A 163 40.10 32.51 -21.97
N PRO A 164 41.23 32.14 -22.59
CA PRO A 164 42.47 32.89 -22.43
C PRO A 164 42.44 34.13 -23.33
N ALA A 165 42.82 35.27 -22.77
CA ALA A 165 42.96 36.54 -23.49
C ALA A 165 44.05 36.44 -24.56
N GLN A 166 43.68 36.79 -25.79
CA GLN A 166 44.56 36.83 -26.95
C GLN A 166 45.46 38.08 -26.86
N LYS A 167 46.77 37.86 -26.76
CA LYS A 167 47.80 38.90 -26.86
C LYS A 167 47.83 39.41 -28.31
N ASN A 168 47.64 40.71 -28.51
CA ASN A 168 47.85 41.35 -29.82
C ASN A 168 49.03 42.34 -29.75
N PRO A 169 49.99 42.32 -30.70
CA PRO A 169 51.20 43.11 -30.64
C PRO A 169 51.12 44.38 -31.51
N SER A 170 51.16 45.56 -30.89
CA SER A 170 51.56 46.83 -31.54
C SER A 170 51.88 47.87 -30.45
N LYS A 171 53.16 48.10 -30.11
CA LYS A 171 54.12 49.06 -30.69
C LYS A 171 53.99 50.49 -30.13
N LYS A 172 55.15 50.97 -29.61
CA LYS A 172 55.62 52.36 -29.48
C LYS A 172 54.90 53.16 -28.38
N ARG A 173 55.58 53.89 -27.49
CA ARG A 173 56.85 54.60 -27.55
C ARG A 173 57.34 54.83 -26.13
#